data_AF-A0A174UKD9-F1
#
_entry.id   AF-A0A174UKD9-F1
#
_cell.length_a   1.000
_cell.length_b   1.000
_cell.length_c   1.000
_cell.angle_alpha   90.00
_cell.angle_beta   90.00
_cell.angle_gamma   90.00
#
_symmetry.space_group_name_H-M   'P 1'
#
loop_
_entity.id
_entity.type
_entity.pdbx_description
1 polymer ?
#
loop_
_entity_poly.entity_id
_entity_poly.type
_entity_poly.pdbx_seq_one_letter_code
_entity_poly.pdbx_strand_id
1 'polypeptide(L)'
;MVALTACNNASIEGSWVEPVPGMPGMQQGFVLDGDGSASSINMATLKYEAWKKVGNRLLLSGTSIGNHQNISFTDTLTIEKLTQDSLILKRGELLLKYARNNEALNQETIPAAVLTPAKKLLSVKGELVIGHEVRSFKAEGDSADY
;
A
#
# COMPACT_ATOMS: atom_id res chain seq x y z
N MET A 1 -34.45 19.77 -18.23
CA MET A 1 -33.44 18.72 -18.50
C MET A 1 -32.22 19.06 -17.66
N VAL A 2 -32.04 18.40 -16.52
CA VAL A 2 -30.88 18.62 -15.64
C VAL A 2 -29.76 17.75 -16.18
N ALA A 3 -28.80 18.36 -16.87
CA ALA A 3 -27.58 17.67 -17.26
C ALA A 3 -26.70 17.53 -16.00
N LEU A 4 -26.68 16.33 -15.41
CA LEU A 4 -25.68 15.94 -14.43
C LEU A 4 -24.36 15.72 -15.19
N THR A 5 -23.60 16.80 -15.38
CA THR A 5 -22.22 16.69 -15.87
C THR A 5 -21.41 16.05 -14.75
N ALA A 6 -21.25 14.72 -14.79
CA ALA A 6 -20.28 14.04 -13.94
C ALA A 6 -18.88 14.48 -14.38
N CYS A 7 -18.38 15.57 -13.80
CA CYS A 7 -16.97 15.92 -13.87
C CYS A 7 -16.18 14.83 -13.16
N ASN A 8 -15.81 13.79 -13.91
CA ASN A 8 -15.04 12.65 -13.45
C ASN A 8 -13.56 13.02 -13.27
N ASN A 9 -13.29 14.19 -12.67
CA ASN A 9 -11.94 14.64 -12.37
C ASN A 9 -11.41 13.78 -11.22
N ALA A 10 -10.59 12.79 -11.57
CA ALA A 10 -9.87 12.00 -10.59
C ALA A 10 -9.03 12.93 -9.71
N SER A 11 -9.28 12.88 -8.41
CA SER A 11 -8.52 13.58 -7.38
C SER A 11 -7.15 12.88 -7.23
N ILE A 12 -6.08 13.67 -7.10
CA ILE A 12 -4.72 13.15 -6.95
C ILE A 12 -4.44 12.74 -5.49
N GLU A 13 -5.22 13.28 -4.57
CA GLU A 13 -5.22 12.92 -3.16
C GLU A 13 -5.49 11.42 -2.96
N GLY A 14 -4.84 10.85 -1.95
CA GLY A 14 -4.94 9.45 -1.58
C GLY A 14 -3.59 8.72 -1.55
N SER A 15 -3.68 7.42 -1.32
CA SER A 15 -2.53 6.54 -1.17
C SER A 15 -2.18 5.89 -2.51
N TRP A 16 -0.92 6.02 -2.93
CA TRP A 16 -0.42 5.53 -4.21
C TRP A 16 0.75 4.59 -3.98
N VAL A 17 0.67 3.38 -4.53
CA VAL A 17 1.64 2.31 -4.29
C VAL A 17 2.12 1.64 -5.57
N GLU A 18 3.36 1.18 -5.53
CA GLU A 18 4.00 0.34 -6.55
C GLU A 18 4.66 -0.87 -5.86
N PRO A 19 4.81 -2.01 -6.55
CA PRO A 19 5.52 -3.16 -6.00
C PRO A 19 7.00 -2.86 -5.82
N VAL A 20 7.59 -3.37 -4.73
CA VAL A 20 9.03 -3.25 -4.49
C VAL A 20 9.79 -4.24 -5.39
N PRO A 21 10.70 -3.78 -6.28
CA PRO A 21 11.46 -4.67 -7.14
C PRO A 21 12.25 -5.71 -6.34
N GLY A 22 12.07 -6.99 -6.65
CA GLY A 22 12.77 -8.09 -5.97
C GLY A 22 12.18 -8.54 -4.63
N MET A 23 11.08 -7.92 -4.15
CA MET A 23 10.39 -8.33 -2.92
C MET A 23 8.90 -8.61 -3.19
N PRO A 24 8.52 -9.86 -3.54
CA PRO A 24 7.14 -10.23 -3.80
C PRO A 24 6.22 -9.94 -2.61
N GLY A 25 5.06 -9.33 -2.88
CA GLY A 25 4.06 -9.01 -1.85
C GLY A 25 4.32 -7.70 -1.08
N MET A 26 5.51 -7.10 -1.22
CA MET A 26 5.82 -5.80 -0.63
C MET A 26 5.47 -4.66 -1.59
N GLN A 27 4.84 -3.62 -1.06
CA GLN A 27 4.49 -2.41 -1.80
C GLN A 27 5.12 -1.19 -1.12
N GLN A 28 5.52 -0.21 -1.91
CA GLN A 28 6.04 1.08 -1.46
C GLN A 28 5.30 2.22 -2.16
N GLY A 29 5.40 3.43 -1.63
CA GLY A 29 4.82 4.59 -2.29
C GLY A 29 4.61 5.75 -1.34
N PHE A 30 3.53 6.50 -1.53
CA PHE A 30 3.26 7.70 -0.74
C PHE A 30 1.76 7.98 -0.60
N VAL A 31 1.43 8.72 0.46
CA VAL A 31 0.10 9.32 0.67
C VAL A 31 0.18 10.79 0.31
N LEU A 32 -0.82 11.30 -0.41
CA LEU A 32 -1.03 12.70 -0.69
C LEU A 32 -2.31 13.17 0.00
N ASP A 33 -2.19 13.89 1.10
CA ASP A 33 -3.33 14.36 1.88
C ASP A 33 -3.89 15.67 1.34
N GLY A 34 -5.20 15.90 1.53
CA GLY A 34 -5.90 17.07 1.00
C GLY A 34 -5.45 18.42 1.58
N ASP A 35 -4.68 18.41 2.67
CA ASP A 35 -4.06 19.60 3.28
C ASP A 35 -2.70 19.95 2.67
N GLY A 36 -2.21 19.16 1.71
CA GLY A 36 -0.88 19.34 1.10
C GLY A 36 0.25 18.63 1.84
N SER A 37 -0.04 17.88 2.91
CA SER A 37 0.94 17.01 3.54
C SER A 37 1.10 15.70 2.76
N ALA A 38 2.30 15.13 2.81
CA ALA A 38 2.60 13.84 2.20
C ALA A 38 3.28 12.93 3.23
N SER A 39 3.13 11.63 3.05
CA SER A 39 3.83 10.63 3.87
C SER A 39 4.29 9.45 3.04
N SER A 40 5.31 8.75 3.54
CA SER A 40 5.89 7.59 2.87
C SER A 40 5.20 6.29 3.27
N ILE A 41 4.98 5.41 2.30
CA ILE A 41 4.48 4.04 2.52
C ILE A 41 5.65 3.08 2.37
N ASN A 42 5.97 2.35 3.45
CA ASN A 42 7.00 1.28 3.49
C ASN A 42 8.39 1.67 2.98
N MET A 43 8.82 2.93 3.19
CA MET A 43 10.17 3.39 2.85
C MET A 43 10.91 3.88 4.09
N ALA A 44 12.14 3.38 4.28
CA ALA A 44 13.00 3.77 5.40
C ALA A 44 13.89 4.99 5.08
N THR A 45 14.29 5.14 3.81
CA THR A 45 15.26 6.15 3.38
C THR A 45 14.63 7.42 2.85
N LEU A 46 13.43 7.36 2.28
CA LEU A 46 12.73 8.53 1.76
C LEU A 46 11.55 8.83 2.64
N LYS A 47 11.56 9.97 3.32
CA LYS A 47 10.45 10.49 4.10
C LYS A 47 9.81 11.66 3.35
N TYR A 48 8.68 11.42 2.69
CA TYR A 48 7.87 12.50 2.13
C TYR A 48 7.17 13.28 3.23
N GLU A 49 6.99 14.59 3.01
CA GLU A 49 6.48 15.51 4.03
C GLU A 49 5.44 16.48 3.47
N ALA A 50 5.60 16.93 2.21
CA ALA A 50 4.67 17.87 1.59
C ALA A 50 4.56 17.64 0.09
N TRP A 51 3.41 18.01 -0.47
CA TRP A 51 3.19 18.00 -1.90
C TRP A 51 2.39 19.20 -2.37
N LYS A 52 2.52 19.49 -3.66
CA LYS A 52 1.71 20.51 -4.33
C LYS A 52 1.52 20.17 -5.80
N LYS A 53 0.28 20.24 -6.26
CA LYS A 53 -0.03 20.17 -7.70
C LYS A 53 -0.03 21.58 -8.32
N VAL A 54 0.77 21.77 -9.37
CA VAL A 54 0.84 23.01 -10.15
C VAL A 54 0.61 22.65 -11.62
N GLY A 55 -0.61 22.89 -12.11
CA GLY A 55 -1.02 22.44 -13.44
C GLY A 55 -0.93 20.92 -13.57
N ASN A 56 -0.04 20.47 -14.45
CA ASN A 56 0.26 19.04 -14.68
C ASN A 56 1.53 18.55 -13.95
N ARG A 57 2.04 19.33 -13.00
CA ARG A 57 3.23 18.96 -12.23
C ARG A 57 2.85 18.65 -10.79
N LEU A 58 3.49 17.63 -10.23
CA LEU A 58 3.49 17.30 -8.82
C LEU A 58 4.86 17.70 -8.25
N LEU A 59 4.87 18.67 -7.35
CA LEU A 59 6.04 18.96 -6.52
C LEU A 59 5.90 18.09 -5.28
N LEU A 60 6.90 17.24 -5.03
CA LEU A 60 6.91 16.32 -3.89
C LEU A 60 8.19 16.54 -3.09
N SER A 61 8.04 16.96 -1.85
CA SER A 61 9.12 17.36 -0.97
C SER A 61 9.24 16.42 0.22
N GLY A 62 10.46 16.27 0.71
CA GLY A 62 10.73 15.40 1.84
C GLY A 62 12.19 15.42 2.23
N THR A 63 12.55 14.44 3.07
CA THR A 63 13.89 14.26 3.60
C THR A 63 14.40 12.88 3.26
N SER A 64 15.58 12.82 2.65
CA SER A 64 16.34 11.60 2.43
C SER A 64 17.18 11.31 3.68
N ILE A 65 16.95 10.16 4.29
CA ILE A 65 17.60 9.67 5.50
C ILE A 65 18.54 8.53 5.11
N GLY A 66 19.84 8.70 5.35
CA GLY A 66 20.84 7.69 5.02
C GLY A 66 22.24 8.15 5.37
N ASN A 67 23.16 7.21 5.58
CA ASN A 67 24.57 7.50 5.90
C ASN A 67 24.75 8.52 7.06
N HIS A 68 23.91 8.43 8.10
CA HIS A 68 23.87 9.37 9.23
C HIS A 68 23.58 10.83 8.85
N GLN A 69 22.94 11.06 7.70
CA GLN A 69 22.56 12.38 7.20
C GLN A 69 21.08 12.42 6.87
N ASN A 70 20.51 13.62 7.03
CA ASN A 70 19.16 13.98 6.63
C ASN A 70 19.26 15.12 5.61
N ILE A 71 18.95 14.84 4.35
CA ILE A 71 19.05 15.81 3.25
C ILE A 71 17.65 16.11 2.73
N SER A 72 17.21 17.36 2.86
CA SER A 72 15.93 17.79 2.29
C SER A 72 15.99 17.86 0.76
N PHE A 73 14.92 17.46 0.10
CA PHE A 73 14.80 17.49 -1.35
C PHE A 73 13.40 17.95 -1.79
N THR A 74 13.29 18.31 -3.06
CA THR A 74 12.00 18.54 -3.73
C THR A 74 12.10 18.05 -5.16
N ASP A 75 11.32 17.03 -5.49
CA ASP A 75 11.19 16.51 -6.84
C ASP A 75 10.07 17.22 -7.58
N THR A 76 10.28 17.49 -8.87
CA THR A 76 9.24 17.96 -9.78
C THR A 76 8.89 16.84 -10.77
N LEU A 77 7.71 16.26 -10.61
CA LEU A 77 7.21 15.13 -11.39
C LEU A 77 6.15 15.63 -12.37
N THR A 78 6.16 15.13 -13.60
CA THR A 78 5.08 15.40 -14.57
C THR A 78 4.02 14.32 -14.44
N ILE A 79 2.75 14.72 -14.34
CA ILE A 79 1.62 13.78 -14.28
C ILE A 79 1.27 13.40 -15.72
N GLU A 80 1.62 12.20 -16.15
CA GLU A 80 1.32 11.71 -17.51
C GLU A 80 -0.12 11.19 -17.60
N LYS A 81 -0.60 10.57 -16.52
CA LYS A 81 -1.96 10.03 -16.43
C LYS A 81 -2.43 10.06 -14.97
N LEU A 82 -3.66 10.53 -14.77
CA LEU A 82 -4.35 10.46 -13.49
C LEU A 82 -5.77 9.94 -13.74
N THR A 83 -6.11 8.85 -13.07
CA THR A 83 -7.43 8.19 -13.09
C THR A 83 -7.82 7.82 -11.66
N GLN A 84 -9.00 7.24 -11.47
CA GLN A 84 -9.47 6.86 -10.12
C GLN A 84 -8.57 5.82 -9.45
N ASP A 85 -7.90 4.95 -10.21
CA ASP A 85 -7.11 3.83 -9.70
C ASP A 85 -5.63 3.87 -10.11
N SER A 86 -5.27 4.69 -11.09
CA SER A 86 -3.91 4.73 -11.65
C SER A 86 -3.34 6.15 -11.69
N LEU A 87 -2.10 6.28 -11.24
CA LEU A 87 -1.28 7.49 -11.32
C LEU A 87 0.05 7.16 -12.02
N ILE A 88 0.31 7.83 -13.15
CA ILE A 88 1.58 7.70 -13.88
C ILE A 88 2.32 9.03 -13.80
N LEU A 89 3.53 8.98 -13.24
CA LEU A 89 4.42 10.11 -13.07
C LEU A 89 5.67 9.94 -13.92
N LYS A 90 6.24 11.06 -14.37
CA LYS A 90 7.49 11.09 -15.13
C LYS A 90 8.51 11.99 -14.47
N ARG A 91 9.73 11.47 -14.29
CA ARG A 91 10.91 12.19 -13.80
C ARG A 91 12.05 12.04 -14.81
N GLY A 92 12.23 13.05 -15.67
CA GLY A 92 13.13 12.93 -16.82
C GLY A 92 12.66 11.81 -17.76
N GLU A 93 13.49 10.78 -17.97
CA GLU A 93 13.14 9.60 -18.77
C GLU A 93 12.45 8.49 -17.96
N LEU A 94 12.47 8.57 -16.63
CA LEU A 94 11.90 7.56 -15.75
C LEU A 94 10.38 7.70 -15.67
N LEU A 95 9.66 6.61 -15.97
CA LEU A 95 8.22 6.48 -15.75
C LEU A 95 7.94 5.67 -14.49
N LEU A 96 7.20 6.27 -13.57
CA LEU A 96 6.75 5.69 -12.31
C LEU A 96 5.26 5.41 -12.41
N LYS A 97 4.83 4.19 -12.04
CA LYS A 97 3.45 3.74 -12.19
C LYS A 97 2.91 3.28 -10.85
N TYR A 98 1.91 3.99 -10.36
CA TYR A 98 1.28 3.71 -9.08
C TYR A 98 -0.16 3.27 -9.27
N ALA A 99 -0.57 2.31 -8.44
CA ALA A 99 -1.95 1.95 -8.22
C ALA A 99 -2.48 2.65 -6.97
N ARG A 100 -3.76 2.99 -6.94
CA ARG A 100 -4.40 3.52 -5.74
C ARG A 100 -4.48 2.41 -4.68
N ASN A 101 -3.93 2.67 -3.51
CA ASN A 101 -4.07 1.82 -2.35
C ASN A 101 -5.41 2.14 -1.67
N ASN A 102 -6.40 1.29 -1.91
CA ASN A 102 -7.68 1.37 -1.20
C ASN A 102 -7.48 0.73 0.18
N GLU A 103 -7.10 1.53 1.18
CA GLU A 103 -6.90 1.03 2.57
C GLU A 103 -8.17 0.44 3.20
N ALA A 104 -9.35 0.69 2.63
CA ALA A 104 -10.58 -0.02 2.97
C ALA A 104 -10.51 -1.55 2.71
N LEU A 105 -9.48 -2.04 2.01
CA LEU A 105 -9.20 -3.47 1.83
C LEU A 105 -7.96 -3.96 2.59
N ASN A 106 -7.22 -3.06 3.26
CA ASN A 106 -5.93 -3.35 3.89
C ASN A 106 -5.88 -2.98 5.38
N GLN A 107 -7.03 -2.69 6.02
CA GLN A 107 -7.16 -2.99 7.45
C GLN A 107 -6.99 -4.50 7.60
N GLU A 108 -6.29 -4.94 8.64
CA GLU A 108 -6.11 -6.34 9.04
C GLU A 108 -7.44 -7.03 9.44
N THR A 109 -8.51 -6.87 8.67
CA THR A 109 -9.42 -7.99 8.48
C THR A 109 -8.59 -9.09 7.84
N ILE A 110 -8.40 -10.19 8.58
CA ILE A 110 -8.14 -11.50 7.97
C ILE A 110 -9.09 -11.54 6.78
N PRO A 111 -8.58 -11.54 5.52
CA PRO A 111 -9.50 -11.64 4.42
C PRO A 111 -10.28 -12.91 4.72
N ALA A 112 -11.60 -12.82 4.74
CA ALA A 112 -12.42 -13.96 4.40
C ALA A 112 -12.10 -14.25 2.93
N ALA A 113 -10.87 -14.73 2.69
CA ALA A 113 -10.48 -15.36 1.47
C ALA A 113 -11.57 -16.40 1.31
N VAL A 114 -12.33 -16.28 0.22
CA VAL A 114 -13.06 -17.42 -0.31
C VAL A 114 -12.07 -18.57 -0.21
N LEU A 115 -12.33 -19.53 0.70
CA LEU A 115 -11.42 -20.62 0.97
C LEU A 115 -11.37 -21.44 -0.32
N THR A 116 -10.46 -21.08 -1.22
CA THR A 116 -10.10 -21.94 -2.33
C THR A 116 -9.40 -23.12 -1.68
N PRO A 117 -9.89 -24.36 -1.88
CA PRO A 117 -9.26 -25.54 -1.31
C PRO A 117 -7.76 -25.51 -1.60
N ALA A 118 -6.95 -25.78 -0.57
CA ALA A 118 -5.51 -25.82 -0.72
C ALA A 118 -5.16 -26.77 -1.88
N LYS A 119 -4.38 -26.29 -2.86
CA LYS A 119 -3.91 -27.10 -3.99
C LYS A 119 -3.12 -28.34 -3.53
N LYS A 120 -2.60 -28.29 -2.31
CA LYS A 120 -1.89 -29.38 -1.64
C LYS A 120 -2.56 -29.62 -0.28
N LEU A 121 -3.06 -30.83 -0.08
CA LEU A 121 -3.57 -31.26 1.22
C LEU A 121 -2.38 -31.53 2.15
N LEU A 122 -2.36 -30.84 3.29
CA LEU A 122 -1.47 -31.15 4.40
C LEU A 122 -2.32 -31.84 5.47
N SER A 123 -1.88 -33.02 5.91
CA SER A 123 -2.54 -33.78 6.97
C SER A 123 -1.71 -33.66 8.24
N VAL A 124 -2.37 -33.36 9.36
CA VAL A 124 -1.77 -33.33 10.68
C VAL A 124 -2.47 -34.35 11.57
N LYS A 125 -1.70 -35.07 12.38
CA LYS A 125 -2.19 -36.00 13.40
C LYS A 125 -1.95 -35.36 14.77
N GLY A 126 -2.91 -35.51 15.67
CA GLY A 126 -2.85 -34.89 16.99
C GLY A 126 -4.03 -35.23 17.87
N GLU A 127 -4.01 -34.74 19.10
CA GLU A 127 -5.06 -34.89 20.10
C GLU A 127 -6.01 -33.68 20.04
N LEU A 128 -7.31 -33.94 19.97
CA LEU A 128 -8.35 -32.92 19.98
C LEU A 128 -9.11 -32.99 21.31
N VAL A 129 -9.05 -31.92 22.10
CA VAL A 129 -9.81 -31.77 23.34
C VAL A 129 -11.02 -30.88 23.08
N ILE A 130 -12.21 -31.38 23.42
CA ILE A 130 -13.48 -30.64 23.29
C ILE A 130 -14.13 -30.58 24.69
N GLY A 131 -14.04 -29.42 25.33
CA GLY A 131 -14.67 -29.12 26.61
C GLY A 131 -15.93 -28.25 26.47
N HIS A 132 -16.49 -27.82 27.61
CA HIS A 132 -17.53 -26.80 27.64
C HIS A 132 -16.88 -25.48 27.18
N GLU A 133 -17.30 -24.97 26.02
CA GLU A 133 -16.79 -23.75 25.36
C GLU A 133 -15.31 -23.74 24.91
N VAL A 134 -14.49 -24.72 25.30
CA VAL A 134 -13.07 -24.79 24.89
C VAL A 134 -12.84 -25.90 23.88
N ARG A 135 -12.13 -25.61 22.79
CA ARG A 135 -11.60 -26.61 21.84
C ARG A 135 -10.12 -26.35 21.63
N SER A 136 -9.27 -27.34 21.90
CA SER A 136 -7.84 -27.28 21.63
C SER A 136 -7.39 -28.49 20.82
N PHE A 137 -6.41 -28.29 19.95
CA PHE A 137 -5.78 -29.35 19.18
C PHE A 137 -4.28 -29.31 19.42
N LYS A 138 -3.70 -30.43 19.85
CA LYS A 138 -2.26 -30.59 20.06
C LYS A 138 -1.69 -31.52 19.01
N ALA A 139 -0.81 -31.03 18.15
CA ALA A 139 -0.19 -31.83 17.10
C ALA A 139 0.82 -32.85 17.67
N GLU A 140 0.94 -34.01 17.05
CA GLU A 140 1.90 -35.05 17.45
C GLU A 140 3.34 -34.57 17.19
N GLY A 141 4.15 -34.49 18.26
CA GLY A 141 5.52 -33.94 18.21
C GLY A 141 5.63 -32.46 18.58
N ASP A 142 4.51 -31.79 18.84
CA ASP A 142 4.50 -30.42 19.36
C ASP A 142 4.63 -30.43 20.88
N SER A 143 5.72 -29.83 21.39
CA SER A 143 6.00 -29.71 22.83
C SER A 143 5.41 -28.44 23.44
N ALA A 144 4.75 -27.59 22.64
CA ALA A 144 4.13 -26.38 23.15
C ALA A 144 2.72 -26.69 23.69
N ASP A 145 2.47 -26.27 24.93
CA ASP A 145 1.13 -26.15 25.48
C ASP A 145 0.63 -24.75 25.16
N TYR A 146 -0.46 -24.65 24.38
CA TYR A 146 -1.17 -23.41 24.05
C TYR A 146 -2.54 -23.40 24.70
#